data_AF-A0A7S4I4I3-F1
#
_entry.id   AF-A0A7S4I4I3-F1
#
_cell.length_a   1.000
_cell.length_b   1.000
_cell.length_c   1.000
_cell.angle_alpha   90.00
_cell.angle_beta   90.00
_cell.angle_gamma   90.00
#
_symmetry.space_group_name_H-M   'P 1'
#
loop_
_entity.id
_entity.type
_entity.pdbx_description
1 polymer ?
#
loop_
_entity_poly.entity_id
_entity_poly.type
_entity_poly.pdbx_seq_one_letter_code
_entity_poly.pdbx_strand_id
1 'polypeptide(L)'
;VQRKTFKLLGTPTAQAEELDGQRLSLSAEELLDRATRKRAQLEASGELDTLGDQQPKKPPPLDATLLGRKLELHWRYWRETRPGEKGKKKQVFIWIEGTVVQVADGTIKKSARSKEALPAGALRIRWPADKDFDEKETFVWSIINPEDWCKDVHLGWRWAESELPQVAREAQEAPPPPGKRRREG
;
A
#
# COMPACT_ATOMS: atom_id res chain seq x y z
N VAL A 1 -5.26 50.39 -14.09
CA VAL A 1 -4.67 49.81 -12.86
C VAL A 1 -3.15 49.93 -12.96
N GLN A 2 -2.54 50.92 -12.29
CA GLN A 2 -1.09 51.16 -12.38
C GLN A 2 -0.32 50.09 -11.60
N ARG A 3 0.67 49.44 -12.24
CA ARG A 3 1.61 48.54 -11.58
C ARG A 3 2.59 49.36 -10.74
N LYS A 4 2.64 49.10 -9.43
CA LYS A 4 3.62 49.70 -8.52
C LYS A 4 5.03 49.21 -8.90
N THR A 5 5.96 50.12 -9.13
CA THR A 5 7.38 49.82 -9.35
C THR A 5 8.10 49.50 -8.03
N PHE A 6 9.14 48.66 -8.11
CA PHE A 6 9.91 48.07 -7.00
C PHE A 6 10.41 49.06 -5.92
N LYS A 7 10.51 50.36 -6.23
CA LYS A 7 10.88 51.43 -5.30
C LYS A 7 9.84 51.73 -4.18
N LEU A 8 8.67 51.09 -4.21
CA LEU A 8 7.59 51.24 -3.22
C LEU A 8 7.55 50.12 -2.17
N LEU A 9 8.40 49.11 -2.29
CA LEU A 9 8.66 48.14 -1.23
C LEU A 9 9.85 48.68 -0.47
N GLY A 10 9.64 49.15 0.75
CA GLY A 10 10.62 49.87 1.56
C GLY A 10 11.97 49.15 1.69
N THR A 11 12.97 49.89 2.15
CA THR A 11 14.29 49.40 2.54
C THR A 11 14.14 48.09 3.32
N PRO A 12 14.89 47.02 3.00
CA PRO A 12 14.90 45.80 3.79
C PRO A 12 15.07 46.19 5.26
N THR A 13 14.13 45.78 6.10
CA THR A 13 14.29 45.99 7.53
C THR A 13 15.46 45.14 8.00
N ALA A 14 16.17 45.57 9.06
CA ALA A 14 17.26 44.79 9.64
C ALA A 14 16.84 43.33 9.94
N GLN A 15 15.56 43.09 10.23
CA GLN A 15 14.96 41.76 10.38
C GLN A 15 14.96 40.92 9.09
N ALA A 16 14.77 41.52 7.91
CA ALA A 16 14.83 40.81 6.64
C ALA A 16 16.26 40.39 6.28
N GLU A 17 17.25 41.24 6.58
CA GLU A 17 18.68 40.92 6.41
C GLU A 17 19.15 39.87 7.43
N GLU A 18 18.63 39.93 8.66
CA GLU A 18 18.90 38.94 9.72
C GLU A 18 18.27 37.58 9.41
N LEU A 19 17.07 37.55 8.81
CA LEU A 19 16.42 36.32 8.34
C LEU A 19 17.13 35.72 7.11
N ASP A 20 17.68 36.53 6.21
CA ASP A 20 18.47 36.04 5.08
C ASP A 20 19.86 35.53 5.53
N GLY A 21 20.44 36.15 6.57
CA GLY A 21 21.65 35.67 7.25
C GLY A 21 21.47 34.38 8.06
N GLN A 22 20.23 34.08 8.48
CA GLN A 22 19.86 32.81 9.14
C GLN A 22 19.40 31.73 8.15
N ARG A 23 19.30 32.04 6.86
CA ARG A 23 19.07 31.04 5.83
C ARG A 23 20.34 30.21 5.73
N LEU A 24 20.37 29.09 6.47
CA LEU A 24 21.32 28.00 6.24
C LEU A 24 21.23 27.67 4.76
N SER A 25 22.18 28.19 3.99
CA SER A 25 22.29 28.04 2.55
C SER A 25 22.86 26.65 2.29
N LEU A 26 22.10 25.64 2.69
CA LEU A 26 22.35 24.28 2.26
C LEU A 26 22.31 24.30 0.74
N SER A 27 23.39 23.82 0.14
CA SER A 27 23.48 23.58 -1.28
C SER A 27 22.35 22.66 -1.74
N ALA A 28 22.05 22.67 -3.04
CA ALA A 28 21.04 21.77 -3.61
C ALA A 28 21.34 20.29 -3.31
N GLU A 29 22.62 19.93 -3.23
CA GLU A 29 23.09 18.59 -2.86
C GLU A 29 22.82 18.25 -1.40
N GLU A 30 23.07 19.19 -0.47
CA GLU A 30 22.77 18.99 0.96
C GLU A 30 21.26 18.93 1.24
N LEU A 31 20.46 19.71 0.49
CA LEU A 31 19.01 19.61 0.53
C LEU A 31 18.52 18.27 0.01
N LEU A 32 19.14 17.74 -1.06
CA LEU A 32 18.81 16.43 -1.63
C LEU A 32 19.20 15.28 -0.69
N ASP A 33 20.39 15.31 -0.10
CA ASP A 33 20.84 14.30 0.87
C ASP A 33 19.94 14.31 2.12
N ARG A 34 19.59 15.49 2.63
CA ARG A 34 18.66 15.62 3.77
C ARG A 34 17.25 15.12 3.43
N ALA A 35 16.75 15.42 2.23
CA ALA A 35 15.47 14.90 1.76
C ALA A 35 15.50 13.37 1.62
N THR A 36 16.58 12.81 1.08
CA THR A 36 16.76 11.35 0.91
C THR A 36 16.82 10.64 2.27
N ARG A 37 17.58 11.18 3.24
CA ARG A 37 17.62 10.63 4.61
C ARG A 37 16.28 10.72 5.31
N LYS A 38 15.59 11.84 5.19
CA LYS A 38 14.25 12.00 5.77
C LYS A 38 13.27 11.03 5.13
N ARG A 39 13.35 10.83 3.82
CA ARG A 39 12.52 9.84 3.10
C ARG A 39 12.80 8.43 3.58
N ALA A 40 14.06 8.02 3.69
CA ALA A 40 14.43 6.71 4.23
C ALA A 40 13.99 6.52 5.70
N GLN A 41 14.04 7.58 6.52
CA GLN A 41 13.50 7.55 7.89
C GLN A 41 11.98 7.38 7.91
N LEU A 42 11.26 8.05 7.02
CA LEU A 42 9.80 7.93 6.91
C LEU A 42 9.38 6.58 6.34
N GLU A 43 10.13 6.03 5.38
CA GLU A 43 9.94 4.66 4.88
C GLU A 43 10.21 3.65 6.00
N ALA A 44 11.30 3.81 6.76
CA ALA A 44 11.63 2.95 7.90
C ALA A 44 10.65 3.09 9.08
N SER A 45 10.03 4.26 9.27
CA SER A 45 8.96 4.45 10.26
C SER A 45 7.59 3.99 9.76
N GLY A 46 7.48 3.62 8.49
CA GLY A 46 6.21 3.25 7.84
C GLY A 46 5.29 4.42 7.54
N GLU A 47 5.77 5.67 7.66
CA GLU A 47 5.04 6.89 7.29
C GLU A 47 4.96 7.09 5.76
N LEU A 48 5.86 6.46 5.00
CA LEU A 48 5.80 6.41 3.53
C LEU A 48 5.56 4.97 3.07
N ASP A 49 4.37 4.75 2.50
CA ASP A 49 4.00 3.49 1.86
C ASP A 49 4.36 3.49 0.37
N THR A 50 5.65 3.39 0.08
CA THR A 50 6.16 3.31 -1.30
C THR A 50 5.68 2.05 -2.01
N LEU A 51 5.33 1.01 -1.26
CA LEU A 51 4.80 -0.21 -1.83
C LEU A 51 3.43 0.04 -2.44
N GLY A 52 2.54 0.77 -1.75
CA GLY A 52 1.25 1.19 -2.27
C GLY A 52 1.36 2.01 -3.57
N ASP A 53 2.35 2.90 -3.66
CA ASP A 53 2.57 3.74 -4.85
C ASP A 53 3.01 2.95 -6.10
N GLN A 54 3.68 1.80 -5.91
CA GLN A 54 4.16 0.96 -7.01
C GLN A 54 3.08 0.03 -7.57
N GLN A 55 1.93 -0.06 -6.90
CA GLN A 55 0.86 -0.97 -7.29
C GLN A 55 0.21 -0.54 -8.61
N PRO A 56 -0.26 -1.49 -9.43
CA PRO A 56 -1.15 -1.19 -10.55
C PRO A 56 -2.35 -0.35 -10.11
N LYS A 57 -2.78 0.59 -10.96
CA LYS A 57 -3.96 1.43 -10.68
C LYS A 57 -5.26 0.63 -10.56
N LYS A 58 -5.33 -0.55 -11.16
CA LYS A 58 -6.50 -1.43 -11.12
C LYS A 58 -6.12 -2.73 -10.43
N PRO A 59 -6.97 -3.26 -9.54
CA PRO A 59 -6.76 -4.58 -8.97
C PRO A 59 -6.80 -5.66 -10.06
N PRO A 60 -6.09 -6.78 -9.86
CA PRO A 60 -6.31 -7.99 -10.64
C PRO A 60 -7.73 -8.53 -10.40
N PRO A 61 -8.28 -9.33 -11.33
CA PRO A 61 -9.54 -10.04 -11.09
C PRO A 61 -9.38 -11.05 -9.93
N LEU A 62 -10.45 -11.22 -9.14
CA LEU A 62 -10.50 -12.19 -8.06
C LEU A 62 -10.86 -13.58 -8.60
N ASP A 63 -9.96 -14.16 -9.39
CA ASP A 63 -10.16 -15.46 -10.05
C ASP A 63 -8.92 -16.37 -9.92
N ALA A 64 -8.92 -17.48 -10.67
CA ALA A 64 -7.85 -18.47 -10.64
C ALA A 64 -6.46 -17.92 -11.01
N THR A 65 -6.36 -16.73 -11.62
CA THR A 65 -5.06 -16.09 -11.92
C THR A 65 -4.28 -15.72 -10.66
N LEU A 66 -4.97 -15.59 -9.52
CA LEU A 66 -4.35 -15.33 -8.23
C LEU A 66 -3.75 -16.57 -7.57
N LEU A 67 -4.03 -17.78 -8.09
CA LEU A 67 -3.56 -19.01 -7.47
C LEU A 67 -2.03 -19.08 -7.47
N GLY A 68 -1.45 -19.30 -6.29
CA GLY A 68 0.00 -19.35 -6.09
C GLY A 68 0.67 -18.00 -5.87
N ARG A 69 -0.04 -16.90 -6.09
CA ARG A 69 0.49 -15.53 -5.92
C ARG A 69 0.55 -15.11 -4.46
N LYS A 70 1.42 -14.15 -4.17
CA LYS A 70 1.53 -13.52 -2.85
C LYS A 70 0.78 -12.19 -2.80
N LEU A 71 -0.06 -12.03 -1.78
CA LEU A 71 -0.80 -10.81 -1.51
C LEU A 71 -0.44 -10.29 -0.13
N GLU A 72 -0.43 -8.97 0.02
CA GLU A 72 -0.51 -8.35 1.35
C GLU A 72 -1.95 -8.00 1.67
N LEU A 73 -2.42 -8.41 2.85
CA LEU A 73 -3.71 -7.99 3.39
C LEU A 73 -3.51 -7.08 4.58
N HIS A 74 -4.32 -6.03 4.66
CA HIS A 74 -4.38 -5.13 5.78
C HIS A 74 -5.23 -5.72 6.90
N TRP A 75 -4.55 -6.36 7.84
CA TRP A 75 -5.17 -7.12 8.91
C TRP A 75 -5.35 -6.27 10.15
N ARG A 76 -6.50 -6.43 10.79
CA ARG A 76 -6.80 -5.78 12.08
C ARG A 76 -6.25 -6.64 13.22
N TYR A 77 -5.32 -6.08 13.98
CA TYR A 77 -4.72 -6.72 15.15
C TYR A 77 -5.04 -5.94 16.43
N TRP A 78 -5.08 -6.65 17.56
CA TRP A 78 -5.32 -6.06 18.88
C TRP A 78 -4.05 -6.15 19.71
N ARG A 79 -3.40 -5.01 19.93
CA ARG A 79 -2.19 -4.92 20.77
C ARG A 79 -2.54 -4.45 22.17
N GLU A 80 -1.87 -4.97 23.19
CA GLU A 80 -1.97 -4.40 24.54
C GLU A 80 -1.43 -2.97 24.55
N THR A 81 -2.10 -2.07 25.26
CA THR A 81 -1.71 -0.64 25.30
C THR A 81 -0.41 -0.44 26.10
N ARG A 82 -0.15 -1.31 27.08
CA ARG A 82 1.08 -1.40 27.88
C ARG A 82 1.34 -2.86 28.27
N PRO A 83 2.61 -3.28 28.40
CA PRO A 83 2.94 -4.65 28.83
C PRO A 83 2.30 -4.97 30.18
N GLY A 84 1.47 -6.01 30.25
CA GLY A 84 0.87 -6.50 31.50
C GLY A 84 -0.43 -5.83 31.93
N GLU A 85 -0.94 -4.83 31.19
CA GLU A 85 -2.21 -4.18 31.48
C GLU A 85 -3.39 -4.95 30.85
N LYS A 86 -3.84 -6.00 31.54
CA LYS A 86 -5.02 -6.78 31.12
C LYS A 86 -6.26 -5.88 31.02
N GLY A 87 -6.79 -5.70 29.82
CA GLY A 87 -8.12 -5.12 29.57
C GLY A 87 -8.16 -3.93 28.60
N LYS A 88 -7.04 -3.24 28.35
CA LYS A 88 -6.98 -2.15 27.36
C LYS A 88 -6.18 -2.59 26.14
N LYS A 89 -6.90 -2.98 25.08
CA LYS A 89 -6.31 -3.29 23.77
C LYS A 89 -6.49 -2.11 22.83
N LYS A 90 -5.41 -1.72 22.15
CA LYS A 90 -5.45 -0.77 21.04
C LYS A 90 -5.57 -1.55 19.74
N GLN A 91 -6.50 -1.13 18.90
CA GLN A 91 -6.59 -1.60 17.54
C GLN A 91 -5.42 -1.03 16.73
N VAL A 92 -4.67 -1.92 16.08
CA VAL A 92 -3.64 -1.56 15.11
C VAL A 92 -3.92 -2.32 13.83
N PHE A 93 -3.52 -1.75 12.71
CA PHE A 93 -3.57 -2.46 11.44
C PHE A 93 -2.15 -2.70 10.95
N ILE A 94 -1.97 -3.86 10.33
CA ILE A 94 -0.68 -4.28 9.78
C ILE A 94 -0.94 -4.87 8.39
N TRP A 95 -0.05 -4.58 7.45
CA TRP A 95 0.01 -5.32 6.20
C TRP A 95 0.76 -6.63 6.45
N ILE A 96 0.17 -7.75 6.07
CA ILE A 96 0.76 -9.08 6.23
C ILE A 96 0.74 -9.83 4.89
N GLU A 97 1.89 -10.40 4.53
CA GLU A 97 2.06 -11.22 3.31
C GLU A 97 1.51 -12.64 3.53
N GLY A 98 0.72 -13.11 2.56
CA GLY A 98 0.23 -14.48 2.51
C GLY A 98 0.17 -15.00 1.08
N THR A 99 0.21 -16.33 0.92
CA THR A 99 0.13 -16.99 -0.39
C THR A 99 -1.30 -17.44 -0.66
N VAL A 100 -1.86 -17.10 -1.82
CA VAL A 100 -3.16 -17.63 -2.25
C VAL A 100 -3.00 -19.09 -2.66
N VAL A 101 -3.67 -20.00 -1.95
CA VAL A 101 -3.61 -21.45 -2.20
C VAL A 101 -4.88 -22.02 -2.79
N GLN A 102 -5.98 -21.26 -2.75
CA GLN A 102 -7.25 -21.66 -3.35
C GLN A 102 -8.11 -20.42 -3.63
N VAL A 103 -8.93 -20.49 -4.68
CA VAL A 103 -9.93 -19.49 -5.01
C VAL A 103 -11.29 -20.19 -5.04
N ALA A 104 -12.29 -19.60 -4.38
CA ALA A 104 -13.65 -20.12 -4.37
C ALA A 104 -14.36 -19.81 -5.69
N ASP A 105 -15.12 -20.77 -6.19
CA ASP A 105 -15.92 -20.70 -7.41
C ASP A 105 -17.42 -20.50 -7.13
N GLY A 106 -17.81 -20.32 -5.87
CA GLY A 106 -19.21 -20.27 -5.45
C GLY A 106 -19.78 -21.61 -4.95
N THR A 107 -19.03 -22.72 -5.04
CA THR A 107 -19.48 -24.06 -4.61
C THR A 107 -18.80 -24.52 -3.32
N ILE A 108 -17.64 -23.94 -2.99
CA ILE A 108 -16.81 -24.33 -1.86
C ILE A 108 -17.39 -23.83 -0.54
N LYS A 109 -17.45 -24.69 0.48
CA LYS A 109 -17.85 -24.31 1.84
C LYS A 109 -16.63 -24.03 2.71
N LYS A 110 -16.72 -23.01 3.59
CA LYS A 110 -15.65 -22.66 4.54
C LYS A 110 -15.29 -23.82 5.49
N SER A 111 -16.28 -24.62 5.86
CA SER A 111 -16.13 -25.81 6.70
C SER A 111 -17.28 -26.80 6.43
N ALA A 112 -17.13 -28.05 6.88
CA ALA A 112 -18.21 -29.04 6.80
C ALA A 112 -19.51 -28.59 7.50
N ARG A 113 -19.42 -27.69 8.49
CA ARG A 113 -20.58 -27.15 9.22
C ARG A 113 -21.20 -25.93 8.55
N SER A 114 -20.55 -25.36 7.54
CA SER A 114 -21.07 -24.17 6.84
C SER A 114 -22.28 -24.55 5.98
N LYS A 115 -23.39 -23.83 6.17
CA LYS A 115 -24.60 -24.03 5.38
C LYS A 115 -24.42 -23.46 3.97
N GLU A 116 -23.84 -22.27 3.90
CA GLU A 116 -23.62 -21.50 2.68
C GLU A 116 -22.24 -21.76 2.09
N ALA A 117 -22.17 -21.74 0.76
CA ALA A 117 -20.91 -21.71 0.04
C ALA A 117 -20.30 -20.31 0.12
N LEU A 118 -18.98 -20.26 -0.01
CA LEU A 118 -18.22 -19.03 -0.13
C LEU A 118 -18.57 -18.34 -1.45
N PRO A 119 -18.64 -17.00 -1.48
CA PRO A 119 -18.82 -16.29 -2.74
C PRO A 119 -17.67 -16.59 -3.69
N ALA A 120 -17.96 -16.58 -4.98
CA ALA A 120 -16.92 -16.68 -6.01
C ALA A 120 -15.90 -15.54 -5.82
N GLY A 121 -14.62 -15.88 -5.93
CA GLY A 121 -13.51 -14.95 -5.69
C GLY A 121 -13.05 -14.84 -4.23
N ALA A 122 -13.68 -15.53 -3.28
CA ALA A 122 -13.08 -15.67 -1.94
C ALA A 122 -11.74 -16.41 -2.04
N LEU A 123 -10.73 -15.97 -1.29
CA LEU A 123 -9.37 -16.50 -1.37
C LEU A 123 -9.05 -17.30 -0.12
N ARG A 124 -8.45 -18.48 -0.29
CA ARG A 124 -7.81 -19.21 0.79
C ARG A 124 -6.36 -18.82 0.83
N ILE A 125 -5.95 -18.19 1.92
CA ILE A 125 -4.60 -17.67 2.09
C ILE A 125 -3.86 -18.55 3.09
N ARG A 126 -2.65 -18.95 2.72
CA ARG A 126 -1.67 -19.59 3.59
C ARG A 126 -0.81 -18.49 4.21
N TRP A 127 -0.89 -18.36 5.52
CA TRP A 127 -0.03 -17.49 6.31
C TRP A 127 1.19 -18.29 6.77
N PRO A 128 2.41 -17.85 6.46
CA PRO A 128 3.61 -18.56 6.89
C PRO A 128 3.67 -18.61 8.43
N ALA A 129 4.39 -19.61 8.95
CA ALA A 129 4.67 -19.67 10.38
C ALA A 129 5.49 -18.45 10.81
N ASP A 130 5.11 -17.84 11.93
CA ASP A 130 5.83 -16.74 12.55
C ASP A 130 6.59 -17.26 13.76
N LYS A 131 7.92 -17.40 13.61
CA LYS A 131 8.79 -17.91 14.66
C LYS A 131 8.94 -16.93 15.82
N ASP A 132 8.80 -15.63 15.56
CA ASP A 132 8.99 -14.60 16.58
C ASP A 132 7.79 -14.57 17.54
N PHE A 133 6.62 -15.08 17.09
CA PHE A 133 5.38 -15.11 17.86
C PHE A 133 4.86 -16.53 18.17
N ASP A 134 5.66 -17.58 17.89
CA ASP A 134 5.27 -19.01 18.04
C ASP A 134 3.94 -19.35 17.33
N GLU A 135 3.68 -18.68 16.20
CA GLU A 135 2.48 -18.92 15.40
C GLU A 135 2.76 -19.98 14.33
N LYS A 136 1.90 -20.99 14.27
CA LYS A 136 1.99 -22.05 13.25
C LYS A 136 1.49 -21.53 11.90
N GLU A 137 1.89 -22.21 10.84
CA GLU A 137 1.27 -22.01 9.53
C GLU A 137 -0.25 -22.19 9.64
N THR A 138 -1.00 -21.22 9.10
CA THR A 138 -2.46 -21.24 9.12
C THR A 138 -3.04 -20.99 7.74
N PHE A 139 -4.27 -21.47 7.54
CA PHE A 139 -5.01 -21.34 6.30
C PHE A 139 -6.35 -20.68 6.58
N VAL A 140 -6.57 -19.50 6.01
CA VAL A 140 -7.78 -18.71 6.27
C VAL A 140 -8.48 -18.36 4.97
N TRP A 141 -9.80 -18.54 4.95
CA TRP A 141 -10.65 -17.99 3.90
C TRP A 141 -10.90 -16.50 4.16
N SER A 142 -10.47 -15.67 3.22
CA SER A 142 -10.64 -14.22 3.20
C SER A 142 -11.58 -13.82 2.06
N ILE A 143 -12.61 -13.04 2.39
CA ILE A 143 -13.51 -12.44 1.41
C ILE A 143 -13.07 -10.98 1.27
N ILE A 144 -12.40 -10.68 0.16
CA ILE A 144 -11.85 -9.34 -0.11
C ILE A 144 -12.67 -8.66 -1.21
N ASN A 145 -12.73 -7.34 -1.18
CA ASN A 145 -13.46 -6.55 -2.17
C ASN A 145 -12.46 -5.93 -3.17
N PRO A 146 -12.66 -6.04 -4.49
CA PRO A 146 -11.83 -5.34 -5.47
C PRO A 146 -11.72 -3.83 -5.23
N GLU A 147 -12.76 -3.23 -4.66
CA GLU A 147 -12.75 -1.79 -4.35
C GLU A 147 -11.76 -1.42 -3.25
N ASP A 148 -11.32 -2.36 -2.41
CA ASP A 148 -10.40 -2.12 -1.29
C ASP A 148 -8.92 -2.31 -1.68
N TRP A 149 -8.64 -2.28 -2.98
CA TRP A 149 -7.30 -2.29 -3.55
C TRP A 149 -6.46 -1.14 -3.01
N CYS A 150 -5.32 -1.46 -2.39
CA CYS A 150 -4.36 -0.52 -1.80
C CYS A 150 -4.97 0.47 -0.80
N LYS A 151 -6.07 0.11 -0.14
CA LYS A 151 -6.70 0.94 0.89
C LYS A 151 -6.31 0.47 2.29
N ASP A 152 -6.07 1.41 3.20
CA ASP A 152 -5.83 1.14 4.63
C ASP A 152 -7.14 0.85 5.39
N VAL A 153 -7.90 -0.13 4.92
CA VAL A 153 -9.13 -0.63 5.56
C VAL A 153 -8.95 -2.09 5.97
N HIS A 154 -9.78 -2.62 6.87
CA HIS A 154 -9.69 -4.04 7.20
C HIS A 154 -9.93 -4.89 5.93
N LEU A 155 -9.03 -5.82 5.63
CA LEU A 155 -9.04 -6.61 4.40
C LEU A 155 -8.82 -5.80 3.12
N GLY A 156 -8.30 -4.57 3.24
CA GLY A 156 -7.60 -3.92 2.15
C GLY A 156 -6.47 -4.83 1.65
N TRP A 157 -6.19 -4.80 0.36
CA TRP A 157 -5.31 -5.79 -0.24
C TRP A 157 -4.50 -5.21 -1.39
N ARG A 158 -3.33 -5.78 -1.62
CA ARG A 158 -2.40 -5.39 -2.67
C ARG A 158 -1.46 -6.53 -3.03
N TRP A 159 -0.69 -6.39 -4.10
CA TRP A 159 0.39 -7.33 -4.38
C TRP A 159 1.45 -7.23 -3.29
N ALA A 160 2.01 -8.38 -2.90
CA ALA A 160 3.23 -8.37 -2.13
C ALA A 160 4.37 -7.74 -2.94
N GLU A 161 5.34 -7.13 -2.27
CA GLU A 161 6.50 -6.50 -2.92
C GLU A 161 7.20 -7.45 -3.91
N SER A 162 7.34 -8.72 -3.51
CA SER A 162 7.97 -9.76 -4.33
C SER A 162 7.25 -10.05 -5.66
N GLU A 163 5.96 -9.72 -5.80
CA GLU A 163 5.19 -9.95 -7.04
C GLU A 163 5.26 -8.77 -8.01
N LEU A 164 5.61 -7.57 -7.53
CA LEU A 164 5.58 -6.35 -8.35
C LEU A 164 6.45 -6.42 -9.62
N PRO A 165 7.67 -7.00 -9.61
CA PRO A 165 8.47 -7.14 -10.83
C PRO A 165 7.78 -8.01 -11.89
N GLN A 166 7.09 -9.06 -11.47
CA GLN A 166 6.39 -9.96 -12.39
C GLN A 166 5.12 -9.29 -12.94
N VAL A 167 4.34 -8.64 -12.09
CA VAL A 167 3.14 -7.89 -12.50
C VAL A 167 3.49 -6.77 -13.48
N ALA A 168 4.61 -6.07 -13.25
CA ALA A 168 5.09 -5.03 -14.16
C ALA A 168 5.48 -5.58 -15.55
N ARG A 169 6.05 -6.79 -15.61
CA ARG A 169 6.37 -7.47 -16.89
C ARG A 169 5.10 -7.88 -17.64
N GLU A 170 4.15 -8.49 -16.95
CA GLU A 170 2.86 -8.91 -17.53
C GLU A 170 2.08 -7.72 -18.11
N ALA A 171 2.15 -6.55 -17.45
CA ALA A 171 1.55 -5.32 -17.96
C ALA A 171 2.21 -4.79 -19.24
N GLN A 172 3.51 -5.04 -19.45
CA GLN A 172 4.23 -4.63 -20.67
C GLN A 172 3.99 -5.57 -21.85
N GLU A 173 3.78 -6.86 -21.58
CA GLU A 173 3.54 -7.89 -22.59
C GLU A 173 2.08 -7.94 -23.06
N ALA A 174 1.17 -7.23 -22.38
CA ALA A 174 -0.23 -7.16 -22.77
C ALA A 174 -0.38 -6.50 -24.17
N PRO A 175 -1.02 -7.17 -25.14
CA PRO A 175 -1.17 -6.63 -26.49
C PRO A 175 -1.97 -5.32 -26.46
N PRO A 176 -1.63 -4.34 -27.31
CA PRO A 176 -2.35 -3.07 -27.35
C PRO A 176 -3.84 -3.34 -27.67
N PRO A 177 -4.76 -2.58 -27.07
CA PRO A 177 -6.18 -2.76 -27.33
C PRO A 177 -6.45 -2.62 -28.83
N PRO A 178 -7.37 -3.42 -29.41
CA PRO A 178 -7.68 -3.34 -30.83
C PRO A 178 -8.10 -1.91 -31.17
N GLY A 179 -7.23 -1.22 -31.92
CA GLY A 179 -7.41 0.17 -32.28
C GLY A 179 -8.73 0.36 -33.03
N LYS A 180 -9.51 1.36 -32.62
CA LYS A 180 -10.66 1.85 -33.39
C LYS A 180 -10.16 2.16 -34.80
N ARG A 181 -10.55 1.35 -35.79
CA ARG A 181 -10.35 1.67 -37.21
C ARG A 181 -10.87 3.09 -37.43
N ARG A 182 -9.96 4.02 -37.74
CA ARG A 182 -10.34 5.31 -38.31
C ARG A 182 -11.19 4.98 -39.54
N ARG A 183 -12.47 5.36 -39.52
CA ARG A 183 -13.23 5.52 -40.74
C ARG A 183 -12.67 6.78 -41.39
N GLU A 184 -11.77 6.58 -42.36
CA GLU A 184 -11.52 7.59 -43.38
C GLU A 184 -12.81 7.73 -44.18
N GLY A 185 -13.26 8.97 -44.31
CA GLY A 185 -14.33 9.41 -45.19
C GLY A 185 -13.82 10.60 -45.99
#